data_AF-A0A7S2B814-F1
#
_entry.id   AF-A0A7S2B814-F1
#
_cell.length_a   1.000
_cell.length_b   1.000
_cell.length_c   1.000
_cell.angle_alpha   90.00
_cell.angle_beta   90.00
_cell.angle_gamma   90.00
#
_symmetry.space_group_name_H-M   'P 1'
#
loop_
_entity.id
_entity.type
_entity.pdbx_description
1 polymer ?
#
loop_
_entity_poly.entity_id
_entity_poly.type
_entity_poly.pdbx_seq_one_letter_code
_entity_poly.pdbx_strand_id
1 'polypeptide(L)'
;MYKEECTGNLNYLGYIKPRRHGGGYQSSYNHEQLITIQFEWGGEIKPESSSFIGVSPAFEFALYTMCFLLGQEKSLVQVSSYMIEVTAYNMKHRGKVSRNEI
;
A
#
# COMPACT_ATOMS: atom_id res chain seq x y z
N MET A 1 -4.43 -0.33 10.51
CA MET A 1 -4.33 1.12 10.75
C MET A 1 -5.36 1.57 11.78
N TYR A 2 -6.65 1.72 11.45
CA TYR A 2 -7.68 2.20 12.40
C TYR A 2 -7.66 1.47 13.77
N LYS A 3 -7.65 0.13 13.77
CA LYS A 3 -7.59 -0.63 15.02
C LYS A 3 -6.29 -0.38 15.81
N GLU A 4 -5.15 -0.28 15.13
CA GLU A 4 -3.85 -0.04 15.76
C GLU A 4 -3.75 1.36 16.37
N GLU A 5 -4.36 2.35 15.71
CA GLU A 5 -4.48 3.72 16.21
C GLU A 5 -5.39 3.75 17.45
N CYS A 6 -6.54 3.06 17.41
CA CYS A 6 -7.42 2.94 18.58
C CYS A 6 -6.76 2.24 19.78
N THR A 7 -5.83 1.30 19.53
CA THR A 7 -5.06 0.64 20.59
C THR A 7 -3.85 1.45 21.07
N GLY A 8 -3.54 2.57 20.42
CA GLY A 8 -2.40 3.44 20.77
C GLY A 8 -1.03 2.93 20.30
N ASN A 9 -0.97 1.87 19.50
CA ASN A 9 0.26 1.33 18.93
C ASN A 9 0.76 2.13 17.71
N LEU A 10 -0.16 2.85 17.07
CA LEU A 10 0.07 3.66 15.89
C LEU A 10 -0.26 5.11 16.22
N ASN A 11 0.70 6.00 15.99
CA ASN A 11 0.56 7.45 16.18
C ASN A 11 0.56 8.13 14.80
N TYR A 12 -0.56 8.75 14.44
CA TYR A 12 -0.74 9.40 13.15
C TYR A 12 -0.09 10.79 13.12
N LEU A 13 0.78 11.04 12.13
CA LEU A 13 1.54 12.28 12.02
C LEU A 13 0.99 13.21 10.93
N GLY A 14 0.35 12.66 9.90
CA GLY A 14 -0.22 13.44 8.81
C GLY A 14 -0.43 12.64 7.52
N TYR A 15 -0.98 13.33 6.50
CA TYR A 15 -1.20 12.76 5.18
C TYR A 15 -0.85 13.75 4.07
N ILE A 16 -0.53 13.17 2.92
CA ILE A 16 -0.16 13.84 1.68
C ILE A 16 -1.16 13.37 0.61
N LYS A 17 -1.69 14.34 -0.15
CA LYS A 17 -2.66 14.07 -1.21
C LYS A 17 -1.99 13.45 -2.44
N PRO A 18 -2.64 12.47 -3.10
CA PRO A 18 -2.12 11.92 -4.34
C PRO A 18 -2.20 12.94 -5.48
N ARG A 19 -1.22 12.90 -6.38
CA ARG A 19 -1.27 13.69 -7.62
C ARG A 19 -2.25 13.02 -8.58
N ARG A 20 -3.25 13.77 -9.06
CA ARG A 20 -4.24 13.27 -10.03
C ARG A 20 -3.74 13.47 -11.46
N HIS A 21 -4.03 12.51 -12.33
CA HIS A 21 -3.79 12.68 -13.76
C HIS A 21 -4.92 13.56 -14.34
N GLY A 22 -4.59 14.77 -14.79
CA GLY A 22 -5.53 15.67 -15.50
C GLY A 22 -6.57 16.42 -14.66
N GLY A 23 -6.47 16.41 -13.32
CA GLY A 23 -7.46 17.07 -12.43
C GLY A 23 -6.88 18.28 -11.68
N GLY A 24 -7.49 19.46 -11.85
CA GLY A 24 -7.18 20.65 -11.05
C GLY A 24 -7.48 20.47 -9.55
N TYR A 25 -6.97 21.41 -8.73
CA TYR A 25 -7.03 21.44 -7.25
C TYR A 25 -8.44 21.53 -6.62
N GLN A 26 -9.52 21.16 -7.33
CA GLN A 26 -10.91 21.27 -6.89
C GLN A 26 -11.52 19.91 -6.53
N SER A 27 -10.89 19.17 -5.62
CA SER A 27 -11.55 18.02 -4.99
C SER A 27 -11.75 18.28 -3.52
N SER A 28 -12.99 18.19 -3.08
CA SER A 28 -13.35 18.19 -1.67
C SER A 28 -12.61 17.07 -0.94
N TYR A 29 -12.08 17.35 0.25
CA TYR A 29 -11.26 16.44 1.08
C TYR A 29 -11.95 15.09 1.36
N ASN A 30 -13.28 15.06 1.32
CA ASN A 30 -14.09 13.91 1.71
C ASN A 30 -14.15 12.76 0.67
N HIS A 31 -13.47 12.87 -0.47
CA HIS A 31 -13.59 11.88 -1.56
C HIS A 31 -12.24 11.31 -2.04
N GLU A 32 -11.14 11.54 -1.31
CA GLU A 32 -9.85 10.93 -1.65
C GLU A 32 -9.82 9.48 -1.14
N GLN A 33 -9.84 8.52 -2.08
CA GLN A 33 -9.82 7.08 -1.79
C GLN A 33 -8.40 6.51 -1.75
N LEU A 34 -7.38 7.33 -2.00
CA LEU A 34 -5.97 6.97 -1.95
C LEU A 34 -5.24 8.12 -1.28
N ILE A 35 -4.43 7.83 -0.27
CA ILE A 35 -3.62 8.83 0.44
C ILE A 35 -2.26 8.26 0.77
N THR A 36 -1.25 9.12 0.87
CA THR A 36 0.03 8.77 1.49
C THR A 36 0.01 9.28 2.91
N ILE A 37 0.24 8.41 3.89
CA ILE A 37 0.25 8.76 5.30
C ILE A 37 1.65 8.62 5.90
N GLN A 38 1.87 9.37 6.96
CA GLN A 38 3.04 9.28 7.82
C GLN A 38 2.56 8.92 9.22
N PHE A 39 3.16 7.89 9.81
CA PHE A 39 2.81 7.45 11.16
C PHE A 39 4.01 6.86 11.86
N GLU A 40 3.98 6.90 13.18
CA GLU A 40 4.89 6.17 14.04
C GLU A 40 4.22 4.86 14.47
N TRP A 41 4.96 3.76 14.43
CA TRP A 41 4.51 2.46 14.92
C TRP A 41 5.56 1.90 15.87
N GLY A 42 5.18 1.67 17.12
CA GLY A 42 6.05 1.03 18.11
C GLY A 42 7.36 1.79 18.37
N GLY A 43 7.33 3.13 18.34
CA GLY A 43 8.50 3.99 18.55
C GLY A 43 9.27 4.34 17.28
N GLU A 44 8.94 3.74 16.13
CA GLU A 44 9.65 3.94 14.87
C GLU A 44 8.79 4.71 13.85
N ILE A 45 9.37 5.70 13.19
CA ILE A 45 8.68 6.52 12.19
C ILE A 45 8.67 5.78 10.85
N LYS A 46 7.47 5.54 10.32
CA LYS A 46 7.26 5.15 8.92
C LYS A 46 7.06 6.43 8.08
N PRO A 47 8.05 6.83 7.26
CA PRO A 47 8.04 8.15 6.63
C PRO A 47 6.99 8.27 5.52
N GLU A 48 6.73 7.20 4.76
CA GLU A 48 5.73 7.22 3.69
C GLU A 48 5.07 5.85 3.58
N SER A 49 3.74 5.84 3.59
CA SER A 49 2.93 4.66 3.32
C SER A 49 1.68 5.07 2.56
N SER A 50 1.54 4.58 1.33
CA SER A 50 0.32 4.79 0.53
C SER A 50 -0.73 3.75 0.91
N SER A 51 -1.99 4.17 1.06
CA SER A 51 -3.10 3.29 1.44
C SER A 51 -4.40 3.75 0.81
N PHE A 52 -5.28 2.81 0.48
CA PHE A 52 -6.63 3.14 0.04
C PHE A 52 -7.54 3.36 1.25
N ILE A 53 -8.50 4.28 1.11
CA ILE A 53 -9.42 4.69 2.18
C ILE A 53 -10.85 4.47 1.72
N GLY A 54 -11.65 3.85 2.59
CA GLY A 54 -13.07 3.58 2.32
C GLY A 54 -13.34 2.52 1.24
N VAL A 55 -12.30 1.81 0.79
CA VAL A 55 -12.44 0.67 -0.13
C VAL A 55 -12.80 -0.61 0.61
N SER A 56 -13.32 -1.60 -0.10
CA SER A 56 -13.59 -2.91 0.48
C SER A 56 -12.31 -3.75 0.60
N PRO A 57 -12.15 -4.57 1.66
CA PRO A 57 -11.00 -5.48 1.77
C PRO A 57 -10.87 -6.43 0.57
N ALA A 58 -12.00 -6.84 -0.01
CA ALA A 58 -12.02 -7.70 -1.20
C ALA A 58 -11.42 -7.01 -2.43
N PHE A 59 -11.63 -5.69 -2.58
CA PHE A 59 -11.04 -4.91 -3.68
C PHE A 59 -9.51 -4.88 -3.57
N GLU A 60 -8.97 -4.52 -2.40
CA GLU A 60 -7.50 -4.47 -2.20
C GLU A 60 -6.87 -5.85 -2.41
N PHE A 61 -7.49 -6.89 -1.85
CA PHE A 61 -7.00 -8.26 -2.00
C PHE A 61 -6.97 -8.70 -3.46
N ALA A 62 -8.04 -8.43 -4.23
CA ALA A 62 -8.09 -8.74 -5.65
C ALA A 62 -7.01 -7.98 -6.44
N LEU A 63 -6.82 -6.68 -6.16
CA LEU A 63 -5.81 -5.86 -6.81
C LEU A 63 -4.40 -6.43 -6.58
N TYR A 64 -4.03 -6.68 -5.32
CA TYR A 64 -2.71 -7.24 -5.00
C TYR A 64 -2.51 -8.64 -5.58
N THR A 65 -3.55 -9.49 -5.57
CA THR A 65 -3.48 -10.83 -6.15
C THR A 65 -3.25 -10.77 -7.66
N MET A 66 -3.97 -9.92 -8.39
CA MET A 66 -3.76 -9.76 -9.83
C MET A 66 -2.34 -9.26 -10.13
N CYS A 67 -1.87 -8.21 -9.44
CA CYS A 67 -0.50 -7.69 -9.64
C CYS A 67 0.56 -8.74 -9.31
N PHE A 68 0.35 -9.54 -8.26
CA PHE A 68 1.25 -10.65 -7.91
C PHE A 68 1.30 -11.73 -9.02
N LEU A 69 0.15 -12.08 -9.59
CA LEU A 69 0.05 -13.09 -10.65
C LEU A 69 0.62 -12.62 -12.00
N LEU A 70 0.73 -11.31 -12.23
CA LEU A 70 1.46 -10.78 -13.40
C LEU A 70 2.95 -11.15 -13.38
N GLY A 71 3.50 -11.61 -12.25
CA GLY A 71 4.88 -12.06 -12.12
C GLY A 71 5.91 -10.91 -12.13
N GLN A 72 5.43 -9.67 -12.07
CA GLN A 72 6.25 -8.46 -11.94
C GLN A 72 6.20 -7.98 -10.49
N GLU A 73 7.34 -7.52 -9.97
CA GLU A 73 7.36 -6.93 -8.62
C GLU A 73 6.62 -5.59 -8.59
N LYS A 74 6.69 -4.82 -9.67
CA LYS A 74 6.07 -3.49 -9.79
C LYS A 74 5.13 -3.48 -10.99
N SER A 75 3.90 -3.03 -10.77
CA SER A 75 2.89 -2.90 -11.82
C SER A 75 2.27 -1.52 -11.77
N LEU A 76 2.34 -0.79 -12.89
CA LEU A 76 1.62 0.47 -13.06
C LEU A 76 0.17 0.18 -13.43
N VAL A 77 -0.76 0.60 -12.59
CA VAL A 77 -2.20 0.34 -12.74
C VAL A 77 -2.95 1.66 -12.64
N GLN A 78 -3.92 1.84 -13.54
CA GLN A 78 -4.89 2.92 -13.43
C GLN A 78 -6.06 2.45 -12.57
N VAL A 79 -6.23 3.06 -11.40
CA VAL A 79 -7.37 2.82 -10.51
C VAL A 79 -8.21 4.08 -10.47
N SER A 80 -9.38 4.03 -11.12
CA SER A 80 -10.25 5.21 -11.27
C SER A 80 -9.49 6.38 -11.91
N SER A 81 -9.20 7.45 -11.17
CA SER A 81 -8.45 8.63 -11.62
C SER A 81 -6.98 8.68 -11.16
N TYR A 82 -6.51 7.63 -10.49
CA TYR A 82 -5.15 7.54 -9.97
C TYR A 82 -4.31 6.59 -10.83
N MET A 83 -3.16 7.08 -11.30
CA MET A 83 -2.10 6.24 -11.84
C MET A 83 -1.18 5.85 -10.68
N ILE A 84 -1.18 4.57 -10.31
CA ILE A 84 -0.44 4.08 -9.14
C ILE A 84 0.54 2.98 -9.53
N GLU A 85 1.65 2.91 -8.79
CA GLU A 85 2.53 1.75 -8.79
C GLU A 85 2.11 0.82 -7.65
N VAL A 86 1.74 -0.41 -7.98
CA VAL A 86 1.49 -1.48 -7.01
C VAL A 86 2.71 -2.37 -6.98
N THR A 87 3.30 -2.52 -5.79
CA THR A 87 4.47 -3.37 -5.57
C THR A 87 4.04 -4.66 -4.86
N ALA A 88 4.23 -5.81 -5.50
CA ALA A 88 3.93 -7.13 -4.96
C ALA A 88 5.23 -7.95 -4.83
N TYR A 89 5.68 -8.14 -3.59
CA TYR A 89 6.91 -8.88 -3.31
C TYR A 89 6.69 -10.39 -3.37
N ASN A 90 7.56 -11.11 -4.09
CA ASN A 90 7.60 -12.56 -4.10
C ASN A 90 8.59 -13.08 -3.05
N MET A 91 8.08 -13.66 -1.97
CA MET A 91 8.92 -14.29 -0.95
C MET A 91 9.35 -15.68 -1.41
N LYS A 92 10.52 -15.78 -2.05
CA LYS A 92 11.11 -17.07 -2.40
C LYS A 92 11.55 -17.80 -1.13
N HIS A 93 10.95 -18.94 -0.83
CA HIS A 93 11.44 -19.83 0.21
C HIS A 93 12.83 -20.36 -0.20
N ARG A 94 13.88 -19.87 0.47
CA ARG A 94 15.24 -20.37 0.30
C ARG A 94 15.39 -21.68 1.07
N GLY A 95 14.93 -22.79 0.48
CA GLY A 95 15.21 -24.12 1.02
C GLY A 95 16.72 -24.33 1.12
N LYS A 96 17.24 -24.55 2.33
CA LYS A 96 18.61 -25.02 2.51
C LYS A 96 18.67 -26.46 1.98
N VAL A 97 19.13 -26.65 0.75
CA VAL A 97 19.51 -27.98 0.27
C VAL A 97 20.83 -28.33 0.96
N SER A 98 20.77 -29.13 2.03
CA SER A 98 21.98 -29.76 2.56
C SER A 98 22.46 -30.78 1.53
N ARG A 99 23.51 -30.43 0.81
CA ARG A 99 24.22 -31.34 -0.07
C ARG A 99 24.98 -32.31 0.83
N ASN A 100 24.41 -33.50 1.08
CA ASN A 100 25.18 -34.59 1.66
C ASN A 100 26.04 -35.16 0.52
N GLU A 101 27.36 -34.99 0.65
CA GLU A 101 28.35 -35.72 -0.11
C GLU A 101 28.42 -37.15 0.45
N ILE A 102 28.20 -38.14 -0.42
CA ILE A 102 28.76 -39.50 -0.33
C ILE A 102 29.14 -39.90 -1.76
#